data_AF-A7RF84-F1
#
_entry.id   AF-A7RF84-F1
#
_cell.length_a   1.000
_cell.length_b   1.000
_cell.length_c   1.000
_cell.angle_alpha   90.00
_cell.angle_beta   90.00
_cell.angle_gamma   90.00
#
_symmetry.space_group_name_H-M   'P 1'
#
loop_
_entity.id
_entity.type
_entity.pdbx_description
1 polymer ?
#
loop_
_entity_poly.entity_id
_entity_poly.type
_entity_poly.pdbx_seq_one_letter_code
_entity_poly.pdbx_strand_id
1 'polypeptide(L)'
;DVNECTETPYVCSGENSICENTDGSFKCSCKPGYTPKFSKAVGDAPANLTSCDDIDECKLNISTCPANRYCVNNDGSYTCKCKPGYTLVNNTCEGKSVATCPASADCVNNDGSYTCRCKPGYELNNNECEGESTETVCVYIDECALGVANCPASADCVNNDGSYTCRCKPGF
;
A
#
# COMPACT_ATOMS: atom_id res chain seq x y z
N ASP A 1 -38.38 -36.05 -17.94
CA ASP A 1 -37.56 -34.85 -17.81
C ASP A 1 -36.36 -34.94 -18.73
N VAL A 2 -36.01 -33.85 -19.42
CA VAL A 2 -34.83 -33.77 -20.33
C VAL A 2 -33.84 -32.86 -19.65
N ASN A 3 -32.57 -33.25 -19.54
CA ASN A 3 -31.57 -32.40 -18.90
C ASN A 3 -31.09 -31.30 -19.86
N GLU A 4 -31.67 -30.11 -19.80
CA GLU A 4 -31.34 -29.04 -20.74
C GLU A 4 -29.90 -28.55 -20.58
N CYS A 5 -29.30 -28.70 -19.39
CA CYS A 5 -27.92 -28.30 -19.11
C CYS A 5 -26.88 -29.15 -19.86
N THR A 6 -27.22 -30.38 -20.23
CA THR A 6 -26.32 -31.28 -20.99
C THR A 6 -26.73 -31.39 -22.46
N GLU A 7 -28.04 -31.36 -22.74
CA GLU A 7 -28.59 -31.58 -24.07
C GLU A 7 -28.59 -30.30 -24.93
N THR A 8 -28.53 -29.12 -24.30
CA THR A 8 -28.59 -27.82 -25.00
C THR A 8 -27.35 -26.97 -24.66
N PRO A 9 -26.29 -27.02 -25.49
CA PRO A 9 -25.12 -26.16 -25.31
C PRO A 9 -25.53 -24.69 -25.27
N TYR A 10 -24.99 -23.92 -24.31
CA TYR A 10 -25.25 -22.49 -24.12
C TYR A 10 -26.67 -22.11 -23.69
N VAL A 11 -27.44 -23.07 -23.12
CA VAL A 11 -28.78 -22.81 -22.56
C VAL A 11 -28.78 -21.66 -21.53
N CYS A 12 -27.69 -21.55 -20.75
CA CYS A 12 -27.36 -20.37 -19.97
C CYS A 12 -26.26 -19.61 -20.73
N SER A 13 -26.65 -18.56 -21.45
CA SER A 13 -25.78 -17.89 -22.44
C SER A 13 -24.73 -16.93 -21.86
N GLY A 14 -24.56 -16.89 -20.54
CA GLY A 14 -23.55 -16.04 -19.88
C GLY A 14 -22.28 -16.80 -19.53
N GLU A 15 -21.11 -16.24 -19.84
CA GLU A 15 -19.88 -16.60 -19.14
C GLU A 15 -20.12 -16.46 -17.63
N ASN A 16 -19.50 -17.33 -16.83
CA ASN A 16 -19.71 -17.39 -15.38
C ASN A 16 -21.16 -17.67 -14.92
N SER A 17 -21.97 -18.29 -15.78
CA SER A 17 -23.26 -18.85 -15.39
C SER A 17 -23.17 -20.30 -14.88
N ILE A 18 -24.20 -20.71 -14.14
CA ILE A 18 -24.45 -22.06 -13.63
C ILE A 18 -25.84 -22.47 -14.12
N CYS A 19 -25.92 -23.66 -14.71
CA CYS A 19 -27.17 -24.30 -15.11
C CYS A 19 -27.57 -25.37 -14.09
N GLU A 20 -28.82 -25.34 -13.63
CA GLU A 20 -29.42 -26.35 -12.75
C GLU A 20 -30.66 -26.93 -13.44
N ASN A 21 -30.66 -28.24 -13.68
CA ASN A 21 -31.81 -28.95 -14.24
C ASN A 21 -32.91 -29.11 -13.19
N THR A 22 -34.16 -28.89 -13.56
CA THR A 22 -35.33 -29.02 -12.68
C THR A 22 -36.37 -29.90 -13.35
N ASP A 23 -37.33 -30.47 -12.60
CA ASP A 23 -38.35 -31.32 -13.21
C ASP A 23 -39.25 -30.49 -14.15
N GLY A 24 -39.11 -30.71 -15.47
CA GLY A 24 -39.85 -30.04 -16.53
C GLY A 24 -39.27 -28.70 -17.01
N SER A 25 -38.09 -28.27 -16.54
CA SER A 25 -37.43 -27.02 -16.94
C SER A 25 -35.97 -26.96 -16.45
N PHE A 26 -35.31 -25.80 -16.58
CA PHE A 26 -34.00 -25.51 -15.99
C PHE A 26 -33.96 -24.12 -15.36
N LYS A 27 -32.93 -23.86 -14.55
CA LYS A 27 -32.64 -22.55 -13.96
C LYS A 27 -31.20 -22.13 -14.24
N CYS A 28 -31.03 -20.90 -14.71
CA CYS A 28 -29.73 -20.26 -14.83
C CYS A 28 -29.47 -19.33 -13.65
N SER A 29 -28.27 -19.38 -13.09
CA SER A 29 -27.78 -18.45 -12.08
C SER A 29 -26.34 -18.05 -12.37
N CYS A 30 -25.80 -17.08 -11.63
CA CYS A 30 -24.39 -16.70 -11.75
C CYS A 30 -23.55 -17.44 -10.71
N LYS A 31 -22.28 -17.70 -11.06
CA LYS A 31 -21.28 -18.16 -10.09
C LYS A 31 -21.15 -17.15 -8.93
N PRO A 32 -20.70 -17.59 -7.74
CA PRO A 32 -20.36 -16.67 -6.65
C PRO A 32 -19.37 -15.60 -7.12
N GLY A 33 -19.56 -14.36 -6.68
CA GLY A 33 -18.76 -13.21 -7.12
C GLY A 33 -19.29 -12.50 -8.37
N TYR A 34 -20.40 -12.95 -8.95
CA TYR A 34 -20.99 -12.34 -10.15
C TYR A 34 -22.46 -11.94 -9.96
N THR A 35 -22.87 -10.85 -10.61
CA THR A 35 -24.24 -10.33 -10.61
C THR A 35 -24.95 -10.57 -11.95
N PRO A 36 -26.21 -11.03 -11.95
CA PRO A 36 -26.91 -11.34 -13.18
C PRO A 36 -27.36 -10.07 -13.94
N LYS A 37 -27.17 -10.08 -15.25
CA LYS A 37 -27.80 -9.15 -16.20
C LYS A 37 -28.84 -9.90 -17.00
N PHE A 38 -30.07 -9.40 -16.99
CA PHE A 38 -31.18 -9.98 -17.74
C PHE A 38 -31.51 -9.16 -18.98
N SER A 39 -31.88 -9.85 -20.06
CA SER A 39 -32.50 -9.22 -21.22
C SER A 39 -33.84 -8.61 -20.82
N LYS A 40 -34.23 -7.53 -21.50
CA LYS A 40 -35.58 -6.99 -21.34
C LYS A 40 -36.59 -8.02 -21.83
N ALA A 41 -37.69 -8.22 -21.09
CA ALA A 41 -38.81 -9.02 -21.57
C ALA A 41 -39.42 -8.38 -22.82
N VAL A 42 -39.75 -9.18 -23.83
CA VAL A 42 -40.34 -8.73 -25.09
C VAL A 42 -41.62 -9.53 -25.35
N GLY A 43 -42.78 -8.90 -25.22
CA GLY A 43 -44.08 -9.59 -25.28
C GLY A 43 -44.21 -10.62 -24.16
N ASP A 44 -44.61 -11.84 -24.50
CA ASP A 44 -44.75 -12.98 -23.58
C ASP A 44 -43.41 -13.70 -23.31
N ALA A 45 -42.32 -13.32 -23.98
CA ALA A 45 -41.02 -13.93 -23.74
C ALA A 45 -40.42 -13.44 -22.41
N PRO A 46 -40.10 -14.34 -21.46
CA PRO A 46 -39.54 -13.96 -20.17
C PRO A 46 -38.13 -13.36 -20.33
N ALA A 47 -37.73 -12.56 -19.33
CA ALA A 47 -36.36 -12.04 -19.24
C ALA A 47 -35.38 -13.21 -19.06
N ASN A 48 -34.35 -13.29 -19.91
CA ASN A 48 -33.35 -14.35 -19.86
C ASN A 48 -32.02 -13.79 -19.36
N LEU A 49 -31.24 -14.63 -18.67
CA LEU A 49 -29.90 -14.26 -18.23
C LEU A 49 -29.00 -14.06 -19.45
N THR A 50 -28.51 -12.84 -19.63
CA THR A 50 -27.63 -12.44 -20.75
C THR A 50 -26.15 -12.46 -20.38
N SER A 51 -25.79 -12.03 -19.18
CA SER A 51 -24.41 -12.08 -18.69
C SER A 51 -24.36 -12.18 -17.17
N CYS A 52 -23.24 -12.66 -16.65
CA CYS A 52 -22.88 -12.58 -15.25
C CYS A 52 -21.67 -11.65 -15.15
N ASP A 53 -21.91 -10.43 -14.69
CA ASP A 53 -20.85 -9.43 -14.58
C ASP A 53 -20.18 -9.58 -13.22
N ASP A 54 -18.86 -9.41 -13.18
CA ASP A 54 -18.10 -9.41 -11.94
C ASP A 54 -18.64 -8.38 -10.94
N ILE A 55 -18.74 -8.76 -9.67
CA ILE A 55 -19.14 -7.87 -8.59
C ILE A 55 -17.91 -7.14 -8.10
N ASP A 56 -17.83 -5.83 -8.34
CA ASP A 56 -16.74 -5.03 -7.78
C ASP A 56 -16.94 -4.78 -6.28
N GLU A 57 -16.43 -5.70 -5.43
CA GLU A 57 -16.63 -5.63 -3.99
C GLU A 57 -15.96 -4.41 -3.36
N CYS A 58 -14.90 -3.90 -4.00
CA CYS A 58 -14.17 -2.71 -3.58
C CYS A 58 -15.00 -1.44 -3.81
N LYS A 59 -15.63 -1.28 -4.98
CA LYS A 59 -16.51 -0.12 -5.26
C LYS A 59 -17.78 -0.15 -4.44
N LEU A 60 -18.32 -1.34 -4.17
CA LEU A 60 -19.52 -1.50 -3.35
C LEU A 60 -19.24 -1.40 -1.84
N ASN A 61 -17.97 -1.31 -1.42
CA ASN A 61 -17.54 -1.29 -0.02
C ASN A 61 -18.04 -2.50 0.79
N ILE A 62 -18.14 -3.67 0.15
CA ILE A 62 -18.57 -4.93 0.79
C ILE A 62 -17.39 -5.88 1.06
N SER A 63 -16.17 -5.52 0.63
CA SER A 63 -14.95 -6.26 0.91
C SER A 63 -14.62 -6.26 2.41
N THR A 64 -14.25 -7.42 2.98
CA THR A 64 -13.86 -7.57 4.40
C THR A 64 -12.34 -7.53 4.59
N CYS A 65 -11.69 -6.49 4.06
CA CYS A 65 -10.24 -6.35 4.20
C CYS A 65 -9.81 -6.05 5.65
N PRO A 66 -8.79 -6.75 6.18
CA PRO A 66 -8.19 -6.43 7.47
C PRO A 66 -7.63 -5.00 7.55
N ALA A 67 -7.35 -4.55 8.77
CA ALA A 67 -6.71 -3.26 9.02
C ALA A 67 -5.41 -3.09 8.19
N ASN A 68 -5.13 -1.84 7.80
CA ASN A 68 -3.96 -1.46 7.00
C ASN A 68 -3.86 -2.14 5.62
N ARG A 69 -4.99 -2.60 5.08
CA ARG A 69 -5.10 -3.10 3.71
C ARG A 69 -6.04 -2.24 2.87
N TYR A 70 -5.83 -2.27 1.56
CA TYR A 70 -6.76 -1.77 0.56
C TYR A 70 -7.29 -2.93 -0.28
N CYS A 71 -8.52 -2.79 -0.77
CA CYS A 71 -9.19 -3.76 -1.61
C CYS A 71 -8.71 -3.65 -3.06
N VAL A 72 -8.52 -4.79 -3.71
CA VAL A 72 -8.26 -4.91 -5.15
C VAL A 72 -9.26 -5.89 -5.73
N ASN A 73 -10.09 -5.39 -6.64
CA ASN A 73 -11.08 -6.18 -7.34
C ASN A 73 -10.41 -7.11 -8.36
N ASN A 74 -10.86 -8.36 -8.43
CA ASN A 74 -10.41 -9.36 -9.39
C ASN A 74 -11.63 -10.03 -10.02
N ASP A 75 -11.45 -10.76 -11.12
CA ASP A 75 -12.56 -11.49 -11.75
C ASP A 75 -13.11 -12.59 -10.83
N GLY A 76 -14.35 -12.43 -10.37
CA GLY A 76 -15.09 -13.31 -9.49
C GLY A 76 -14.77 -13.20 -8.00
N SER A 77 -13.91 -12.25 -7.57
CA SER A 77 -13.55 -12.05 -6.16
C SER A 77 -12.73 -10.78 -5.93
N TYR A 78 -12.27 -10.57 -4.70
CA TYR A 78 -11.32 -9.51 -4.36
C TYR A 78 -10.13 -10.02 -3.55
N THR A 79 -9.07 -9.24 -3.54
CA THR A 79 -7.90 -9.47 -2.68
C THR A 79 -7.58 -8.22 -1.87
N CYS A 80 -6.97 -8.42 -0.70
CA CYS A 80 -6.59 -7.32 0.19
C CYS A 80 -5.07 -7.17 0.24
N LYS A 81 -4.56 -6.05 -0.27
CA LYS A 81 -3.12 -5.73 -0.30
C LYS A 81 -2.76 -4.74 0.79
N CYS A 82 -1.55 -4.81 1.33
CA CYS A 82 -1.09 -3.84 2.33
C CYS A 82 -1.08 -2.43 1.73
N LYS A 83 -1.58 -1.45 2.49
CA LYS A 83 -1.51 -0.02 2.12
C LYS A 83 -0.04 0.39 1.91
N PRO A 84 0.21 1.46 1.12
CA PRO A 84 1.53 2.07 1.05
C PRO A 84 2.11 2.30 2.46
N GLY A 85 3.40 2.00 2.66
CA GLY A 85 4.04 2.04 3.97
C GLY A 85 3.91 0.77 4.83
N TYR A 86 3.24 -0.29 4.35
CA TYR A 86 3.06 -1.55 5.10
C TYR A 86 3.57 -2.78 4.33
N THR A 87 4.03 -3.80 5.06
CA THR A 87 4.43 -5.12 4.52
C THR A 87 3.68 -6.26 5.16
N LEU A 88 3.48 -7.31 4.37
CA LEU A 88 2.89 -8.55 4.82
C LEU A 88 3.88 -9.33 5.69
N VAL A 89 3.61 -9.42 6.98
CA VAL A 89 4.34 -10.23 7.97
C VAL A 89 3.32 -11.09 8.71
N ASN A 90 3.48 -12.42 8.67
CA ASN A 90 2.57 -13.37 9.35
C ASN A 90 1.07 -13.08 9.12
N ASN A 91 0.65 -12.85 7.86
CA ASN A 91 -0.71 -12.47 7.47
C ASN A 91 -1.23 -11.11 8.01
N THR A 92 -0.39 -10.32 8.66
CA THR A 92 -0.70 -8.97 9.11
C THR A 92 0.08 -7.95 8.30
N CYS A 93 -0.54 -6.82 7.98
CA CYS A 93 0.19 -5.70 7.39
C CYS A 93 0.83 -4.91 8.52
N GLU A 94 2.12 -5.14 8.73
CA GLU A 94 2.94 -4.43 9.69
C GLU A 94 3.58 -3.23 9.02
N GLY A 95 3.66 -2.11 9.74
CA GLY A 95 4.28 -0.89 9.23
C GLY A 95 5.69 -1.22 8.76
N LYS A 96 5.94 -0.99 7.48
CA LYS A 96 7.25 -1.19 6.88
C LYS A 96 8.10 -0.01 7.33
N SER A 97 8.87 -0.19 8.39
CA SER A 97 10.04 0.65 8.64
C SER A 97 11.11 0.34 7.58
N VAL A 98 10.87 0.63 6.29
CA VAL A 98 12.00 0.76 5.34
C VAL A 98 12.59 2.13 5.48
N ALA A 99 13.05 2.34 6.70
CA ALA A 99 14.03 3.28 7.12
C ALA A 99 15.30 3.14 6.25
N THR A 100 15.26 3.54 4.97
CA THR A 100 16.49 3.77 4.19
C THR A 100 16.86 5.22 4.36
N CYS A 101 17.23 5.58 5.60
CA CYS A 101 17.87 6.85 5.83
C CYS A 101 19.25 6.83 5.15
N PRO A 102 19.73 7.96 4.60
CA PRO A 102 21.13 8.09 4.22
C PRO A 102 22.04 7.81 5.43
N ALA A 103 23.30 7.43 5.18
CA ALA A 103 24.25 7.06 6.24
C ALA A 103 24.42 8.16 7.33
N SER A 104 24.15 9.42 6.99
CA SER A 104 24.19 10.59 7.87
C SER A 104 22.90 10.84 8.68
N ALA A 105 21.89 9.96 8.62
CA ALA A 105 20.64 10.10 9.36
C ALA A 105 20.22 8.79 10.07
N ASP A 106 19.56 8.95 11.21
CA ASP A 106 18.88 7.89 11.96
C ASP A 106 17.39 7.90 11.65
N CYS A 107 16.77 6.72 11.61
CA CYS A 107 15.35 6.62 11.29
C CYS A 107 14.48 6.64 12.54
N VAL A 108 13.37 7.38 12.45
CA VAL A 108 12.39 7.58 13.51
C VAL A 108 11.05 7.03 13.03
N ASN A 109 10.56 5.96 13.65
CA ASN A 109 9.28 5.35 13.26
C ASN A 109 8.10 6.19 13.73
N ASN A 110 7.10 6.32 12.87
CA ASN A 110 5.80 6.94 13.13
C ASN A 110 4.68 5.90 12.88
N ASP A 111 3.46 6.16 13.33
CA ASP A 111 2.32 5.23 13.13
C ASP A 111 2.04 5.05 11.62
N GLY A 112 2.47 3.92 11.06
CA GLY A 112 2.38 3.63 9.62
C GLY A 112 3.40 4.33 8.71
N SER A 113 4.42 5.00 9.25
CA SER A 113 5.43 5.76 8.47
C SER A 113 6.79 5.82 9.19
N TYR A 114 7.79 6.48 8.60
CA TYR A 114 9.06 6.82 9.25
C TYR A 114 9.57 8.18 8.76
N THR A 115 10.36 8.86 9.59
CA THR A 115 11.10 10.08 9.22
C THR A 115 12.60 9.89 9.44
N CYS A 116 13.43 10.58 8.66
CA CYS A 116 14.88 10.59 8.84
C CYS A 116 15.29 11.79 9.70
N ARG A 117 16.09 11.56 10.74
CA ARG A 117 16.67 12.61 11.58
C ARG A 117 18.18 12.61 11.41
N CYS A 118 18.78 13.75 11.05
CA CYS A 118 20.24 13.85 10.92
C CYS A 118 20.95 13.44 12.22
N LYS A 119 22.07 12.73 12.06
CA LYS A 119 22.96 12.38 13.17
C LYS A 119 23.59 13.65 13.76
N PRO A 120 24.05 13.62 15.02
CA PRO A 120 24.80 14.74 15.60
C PRO A 120 25.95 15.19 14.67
N GLY A 121 26.08 16.51 14.48
CA GLY A 121 27.08 17.12 13.57
C GLY A 121 26.64 17.26 12.11
N TYR A 122 25.37 16.94 11.80
CA TYR A 122 24.78 17.15 10.49
C TYR A 122 23.46 17.93 10.58
N GLU A 123 23.18 18.76 9.58
CA GLU A 123 21.94 19.55 9.47
C GLU A 123 21.21 19.28 8.14
N LEU A 124 19.89 19.43 8.15
CA LEU A 124 19.04 19.26 6.96
C LEU A 124 19.31 20.40 5.97
N ASN A 125 19.76 20.06 4.77
CA ASN A 125 19.76 21.01 3.66
C ASN A 125 18.37 21.04 3.01
N ASN A 126 17.76 22.22 2.91
CA ASN A 126 16.57 22.55 2.10
C ASN A 126 15.19 22.00 2.51
N ASN A 127 14.85 21.85 3.79
CA ASN A 127 13.44 21.81 4.27
C ASN A 127 12.42 20.88 3.56
N GLU A 128 12.82 19.90 2.75
CA GLU A 128 11.90 18.92 2.17
C GLU A 128 11.68 17.79 3.16
N CYS A 129 10.85 18.06 4.15
CA CYS A 129 10.19 17.04 4.96
C CYS A 129 8.74 16.92 4.53
N GLU A 130 8.50 16.54 3.27
CA GLU A 130 7.21 15.97 2.85
C GLU A 130 7.45 14.86 1.82
N GLY A 131 7.60 13.63 2.32
CA GLY A 131 7.48 12.43 1.49
C GLY A 131 8.61 11.43 1.64
N GLU A 132 8.34 10.24 1.10
CA GLU A 132 9.15 9.03 1.05
C GLU A 132 10.45 9.20 0.23
N SER A 133 11.17 10.32 0.35
CA SER A 133 12.35 10.59 -0.48
C SER A 133 13.61 10.04 0.17
N THR A 134 14.39 9.32 -0.65
CA THR A 134 15.77 8.91 -0.40
C THR A 134 16.76 10.08 -0.42
N GLU A 135 16.26 11.32 -0.34
CA GLU A 135 16.98 12.57 -0.62
C GLU A 135 17.13 13.43 0.64
N THR A 136 17.08 12.84 1.84
CA THR A 136 17.50 13.55 3.06
C THR A 136 18.98 13.93 2.94
N VAL A 137 19.27 15.15 2.49
CA VAL A 137 20.64 15.66 2.39
C VAL A 137 21.02 16.26 3.75
N CYS A 138 21.46 15.40 4.66
CA CYS A 138 22.14 15.84 5.87
C CYS A 138 23.55 16.31 5.48
N VAL A 139 23.79 17.63 5.58
CA VAL A 139 25.09 18.24 5.29
C VAL A 139 25.90 18.37 6.57
N TYR A 140 27.21 18.25 6.40
CA TYR A 140 28.17 18.47 7.45
C TYR A 140 28.14 19.92 7.93
N ILE A 141 28.15 20.12 9.25
CA ILE A 141 28.24 21.44 9.88
C ILE A 141 29.71 21.69 10.24
N ASP A 142 30.26 22.83 9.82
CA ASP A 142 31.54 23.32 10.36
C ASP A 142 31.26 24.19 11.60
N GLU A 143 31.24 23.58 12.78
CA GLU A 143 30.91 24.28 14.02
C GLU A 143 31.96 25.34 14.38
N CYS A 144 33.20 25.16 13.91
CA CYS A 144 34.28 26.11 14.10
C CYS A 144 34.10 27.37 13.21
N ALA A 145 33.72 27.21 11.95
CA ALA A 145 33.49 28.31 11.01
C ALA A 145 32.21 29.10 11.33
N LEU A 146 31.17 28.41 11.83
CA LEU A 146 29.93 29.03 12.28
C LEU A 146 30.04 29.66 13.67
N GLY A 147 31.11 29.38 14.42
CA GLY A 147 31.32 29.92 15.77
C GLY A 147 30.35 29.39 16.82
N VAL A 148 29.74 28.23 16.56
CA VAL A 148 28.79 27.56 17.47
C VAL A 148 29.43 26.42 18.27
N ALA A 149 30.71 26.14 18.02
CA ALA A 149 31.48 25.16 18.77
C ALA A 149 31.65 25.57 20.25
N ASN A 150 31.25 24.69 21.17
CA ASN A 150 31.36 24.91 22.61
C ASN A 150 32.75 24.50 23.12
N CYS A 151 33.78 25.25 22.75
CA CYS A 151 35.13 25.06 23.28
C CYS A 151 35.43 25.97 24.48
N PRO A 152 36.18 25.48 25.49
CA PRO A 152 36.72 26.32 26.54
C PRO A 152 37.60 27.44 25.96
N ALA A 153 37.68 28.60 26.63
CA ALA A 153 38.53 29.71 26.18
C ALA A 153 40.03 29.33 26.03
N SER A 154 40.48 28.31 26.76
CA SER A 154 41.84 27.75 26.71
C SER A 154 42.05 26.73 25.57
N ALA A 155 41.06 26.49 24.72
CA ALA A 155 41.15 25.54 23.62
C ALA A 155 40.80 26.20 22.27
N ASP A 156 41.41 25.70 21.21
CA ASP A 156 41.08 26.02 19.82
C ASP A 156 40.14 24.95 19.26
N CYS A 157 39.14 25.37 18.49
CA CYS A 157 38.24 24.48 17.78
C CYS A 157 38.98 23.83 16.60
N VAL A 158 38.82 22.51 16.45
CA VAL A 158 39.32 21.71 15.33
C VAL A 158 38.14 20.95 14.74
N ASN A 159 37.81 21.28 13.50
CA ASN A 159 36.68 20.72 12.78
C ASN A 159 37.02 19.32 12.22
N ASN A 160 36.12 18.34 12.37
CA ASN A 160 36.31 16.95 11.94
C ASN A 160 35.09 16.41 11.19
N ASP A 161 35.23 15.47 10.25
CA ASP A 161 34.08 14.93 9.51
C ASP A 161 32.95 14.41 10.44
N GLY A 162 31.82 15.14 10.46
CA GLY A 162 30.66 14.92 11.34
C GLY A 162 30.74 15.46 12.79
N SER A 163 31.77 16.21 13.21
CA SER A 163 31.87 16.80 14.56
C SER A 163 32.99 17.87 14.70
N TYR A 164 33.25 18.32 15.93
CA TYR A 164 34.43 19.13 16.27
C TYR A 164 35.14 18.60 17.53
N THR A 165 36.40 18.97 17.68
CA THR A 165 37.20 18.72 18.88
C THR A 165 37.82 20.00 19.38
N CYS A 166 37.95 20.15 20.69
CA CYS A 166 38.62 21.29 21.29
C CYS A 166 40.06 20.88 21.67
N ARG A 167 41.03 21.45 20.97
CA ARG A 167 42.45 21.19 21.22
C ARG A 167 43.01 22.26 22.14
N CYS A 168 43.66 21.86 23.24
CA CYS A 168 44.28 22.82 24.16
C CYS A 168 45.27 23.74 23.43
N LYS A 169 45.21 25.03 23.75
CA LYS A 169 46.23 25.99 23.32
C LYS A 169 47.58 25.62 23.95
N PRO A 170 48.71 25.92 23.30
CA PRO A 170 50.03 25.65 23.86
C PRO A 170 50.17 26.22 25.28
N GLY A 171 50.49 25.35 26.25
CA GLY A 171 50.69 25.74 27.65
C GLY A 171 49.50 25.58 28.59
N PHE A 172 48.41 24.92 28.16
CA PHE A 172 47.24 24.55 28.97
C PHE A 172 46.94 23.05 28.93
#